data_AF-A0A9P6XU06-F1
#
_entry.id   AF-A0A9P6XU06-F1
#
_cell.length_a   1.000
_cell.length_b   1.000
_cell.length_c   1.000
_cell.angle_alpha   90.00
_cell.angle_beta   90.00
_cell.angle_gamma   90.00
#
_symmetry.space_group_name_H-M   'P 1'
#
loop_
_entity.id
_entity.type
_entity.pdbx_description
1 polymer ?
#
loop_
_entity_poly.entity_id
_entity_poly.type
_entity_poly.pdbx_seq_one_letter_code
_entity_poly.pdbx_strand_id
1 'polypeptide(L)'
;MVAKGHDFARLGLVGVLNSDSMLFAHAYRAPERLFAQLMQVAGRAGRHQGNGEVLIQTGYPEQPVYQALLRHDYAGFARHALHERESTGLPPFVYQALLTAEAREGVGGRLSGPGRDHAV
;
A
#
# COMPACT_ATOMS: atom_id res chain seq x y z
N MET A 1 11.00 2.46 -4.59
CA MET A 1 10.78 1.22 -5.35
C MET A 1 12.09 0.89 -6.07
N VAL A 2 12.71 -0.26 -5.80
CA VAL A 2 13.95 -0.64 -6.51
C VAL A 2 13.57 -0.99 -7.94
N ALA A 3 14.16 -0.26 -8.91
CA ALA A 3 13.87 -0.42 -10.32
C ALA A 3 13.97 -1.89 -10.77
N LYS A 4 13.06 -2.29 -11.64
CA LYS A 4 13.10 -3.59 -12.34
C LYS A 4 14.40 -3.61 -13.17
N GLY A 5 15.25 -4.61 -12.97
CA GLY A 5 16.51 -4.76 -13.73
C GLY A 5 17.79 -4.37 -12.99
N HIS A 6 17.71 -3.83 -11.76
CA HIS A 6 18.91 -3.70 -10.92
C HIS A 6 19.09 -4.99 -10.11
N ASP A 7 19.96 -5.84 -10.64
CA ASP A 7 20.33 -7.13 -10.04
C ASP A 7 21.58 -6.96 -9.16
N PHE A 8 21.58 -7.58 -8.00
CA PHE A 8 22.65 -7.48 -7.02
C PHE A 8 23.27 -8.86 -6.84
N ALA A 9 24.39 -9.10 -7.52
CA ALA A 9 25.05 -10.42 -7.56
C ALA A 9 25.45 -10.99 -6.19
N ARG A 10 25.56 -10.15 -5.16
CA ARG A 10 25.95 -10.54 -3.78
C ARG A 10 24.88 -10.19 -2.73
N LEU A 11 23.61 -10.15 -3.14
CA LEU A 11 22.51 -9.89 -2.20
C LEU A 11 22.23 -11.13 -1.34
N GLY A 12 22.83 -11.17 -0.14
CA GLY A 12 22.65 -12.26 0.81
C GLY A 12 21.54 -12.03 1.85
N LEU A 13 21.13 -10.78 2.08
CA LEU A 13 20.13 -10.43 3.09
C LEU A 13 19.28 -9.25 2.63
N VAL A 14 17.97 -9.33 2.87
CA VAL A 14 17.06 -8.18 2.77
C VAL A 14 16.30 -7.98 4.08
N GLY A 15 16.42 -6.79 4.67
CA GLY A 15 15.58 -6.35 5.79
C GLY A 15 14.37 -5.56 5.29
N VAL A 16 13.17 -5.96 5.69
CA VAL A 16 11.93 -5.21 5.48
C VAL A 16 11.52 -4.62 6.82
N LEU A 17 11.67 -3.30 6.94
CA LEU A 17 11.34 -2.56 8.15
C LEU A 17 9.95 -1.94 8.03
N ASN A 18 9.24 -1.85 9.15
CA ASN A 18 7.93 -1.22 9.25
C ASN A 18 6.90 -1.73 8.21
N SER A 19 6.85 -3.04 7.99
CA SER A 19 5.92 -3.65 7.03
C SER A 19 4.46 -3.45 7.42
N ASP A 20 4.19 -3.22 8.71
CA ASP A 20 2.86 -3.05 9.27
C ASP A 20 2.13 -1.79 8.80
N SER A 21 2.87 -0.77 8.36
CA SER A 21 2.28 0.45 7.79
C SER A 21 1.30 0.17 6.64
N MET A 22 1.52 -0.91 5.88
CA MET A 22 0.62 -1.34 4.80
C MET A 22 -0.57 -2.18 5.29
N LEU A 23 -0.51 -2.80 6.47
CA LEU A 23 -1.65 -3.52 7.05
C LEU A 23 -2.78 -2.57 7.42
N PHE A 24 -2.42 -1.37 7.90
CA PHE A 24 -3.37 -0.39 8.42
C PHE A 24 -3.60 0.80 7.47
N ALA A 25 -3.11 0.70 6.24
CA ALA A 25 -3.36 1.73 5.25
C ALA A 25 -4.85 1.74 4.86
N HIS A 26 -5.41 2.94 4.64
CA HIS A 26 -6.82 3.12 4.24
C HIS A 26 -7.16 2.60 2.83
N ALA A 27 -6.24 1.88 2.18
CA ALA A 27 -6.46 1.28 0.88
C ALA A 27 -6.69 -0.23 1.04
N TYR A 28 -7.86 -0.72 0.64
CA TYR A 28 -8.20 -2.16 0.67
C TYR A 28 -7.28 -3.06 -0.17
N ARG A 29 -6.45 -2.47 -1.04
CA ARG A 29 -5.41 -3.17 -1.82
C ARG A 29 -4.06 -3.21 -1.12
N ALA A 30 -3.89 -2.57 0.04
CA ALA A 30 -2.61 -2.47 0.70
C ALA A 30 -2.05 -3.84 1.15
N PRO A 31 -2.84 -4.77 1.72
CA PRO A 31 -2.35 -6.11 2.02
C PRO A 31 -1.85 -6.88 0.79
N GLU A 32 -2.52 -6.73 -0.36
CA GLU A 32 -2.07 -7.36 -1.61
C GLU A 32 -0.75 -6.76 -2.13
N ARG A 33 -0.64 -5.43 -2.07
CA ARG A 33 0.59 -4.74 -2.48
C ARG A 33 1.74 -5.16 -1.58
N LEU A 34 1.51 -5.28 -0.28
CA LEU A 34 2.48 -5.78 0.67
C LEU A 34 2.92 -7.20 0.31
N PHE A 35 1.96 -8.13 0.13
CA PHE A 35 2.26 -9.52 -0.25
C PHE A 35 3.12 -9.59 -1.51
N ALA A 36 2.73 -8.88 -2.57
CA ALA A 36 3.44 -8.87 -3.85
C ALA A 36 4.86 -8.29 -3.72
N GLN A 37 5.03 -7.22 -2.93
CA GLN A 37 6.34 -6.63 -2.66
C GLN A 37 7.24 -7.60 -1.90
N LEU A 38 6.72 -8.24 -0.84
CA LEU A 38 7.47 -9.19 -0.03
C LEU A 38 7.87 -10.43 -0.84
N MET A 39 6.95 -11.01 -1.62
CA MET A 39 7.24 -12.12 -2.53
C MET A 39 8.32 -11.76 -3.56
N GLN A 40 8.24 -10.55 -4.13
CA GLN A 40 9.25 -10.09 -5.09
C GLN A 40 10.63 -9.93 -4.45
N VAL A 41 10.68 -9.38 -3.23
CA VAL A 41 11.92 -9.20 -2.46
C VAL A 41 12.53 -10.55 -2.10
N ALA A 42 11.72 -11.50 -1.62
CA ALA A 42 12.16 -12.88 -1.36
C ALA A 42 12.77 -13.54 -2.61
N GLY A 43 12.13 -13.38 -3.77
CA GLY A 43 12.68 -13.88 -5.03
C GLY A 43 13.94 -13.15 -5.53
N ARG A 44 14.29 -11.97 -5.01
CA ARG A 44 15.57 -11.29 -5.32
C ARG A 44 16.71 -11.82 -4.46
N ALA A 45 16.49 -12.04 -3.17
CA ALA A 45 17.51 -12.54 -2.25
C ALA A 45 17.99 -13.95 -2.65
N GLY A 46 17.08 -14.86 -3.01
CA GLY A 46 17.42 -16.26 -3.28
C GLY A 46 18.09 -16.55 -4.63
N ARG A 47 18.30 -15.56 -5.50
CA ARG A 47 18.56 -15.80 -6.94
C ARG A 47 19.95 -16.32 -7.31
N HIS A 48 20.98 -16.03 -6.53
CA HIS A 48 22.37 -16.26 -6.96
C HIS A 48 23.11 -17.35 -6.20
N GLN A 49 22.84 -17.55 -4.90
CA GLN A 49 23.66 -18.45 -4.07
C GLN A 49 22.87 -19.32 -3.08
N GLY A 50 21.53 -19.39 -3.20
CA GLY A 50 20.70 -20.26 -2.33
C GLY A 50 20.60 -19.83 -0.86
N ASN A 51 21.44 -18.90 -0.39
CA ASN A 51 21.51 -18.43 1.00
C ASN A 51 20.95 -17.00 1.19
N GLY A 52 20.00 -16.60 0.34
CA GLY A 52 19.35 -15.30 0.46
C GLY A 52 18.33 -15.29 1.60
N GLU A 53 18.57 -14.49 2.64
CA GLU A 53 17.66 -14.35 3.77
C GLU A 53 16.78 -13.10 3.61
N VAL A 54 15.52 -13.20 4.05
CA VAL A 54 14.63 -12.04 4.18
C VAL A 54 14.13 -11.96 5.61
N LEU A 55 14.45 -10.85 6.27
CA LEU A 55 13.99 -10.55 7.61
C LEU A 55 12.87 -9.51 7.54
N ILE A 56 11.74 -9.80 8.15
CA ILE A 56 10.57 -8.91 8.17
C ILE A 56 10.30 -8.48 9.59
N GLN A 57 10.30 -7.18 9.83
CA GLN A 57 9.93 -6.60 11.12
C GLN A 57 8.43 -6.30 11.14
N THR A 58 7.71 -7.08 11.94
CA THR A 58 6.27 -6.90 12.16
C THR A 58 5.90 -7.14 13.63
N GLY A 59 4.97 -6.33 14.15
CA GLY A 59 4.28 -6.57 15.42
C GLY A 59 3.08 -7.51 15.32
N TYR A 60 2.71 -7.95 14.11
CA TYR A 60 1.50 -8.74 13.85
C TYR A 60 1.82 -10.00 13.01
N PRO A 61 2.70 -10.90 13.49
CA PRO A 61 3.16 -12.06 12.71
C PRO A 61 2.03 -13.02 12.31
N GLU A 62 0.94 -13.04 13.05
CA GLU A 62 -0.23 -13.90 12.78
C GLU A 62 -1.15 -13.38 11.66
N GLN A 63 -0.88 -12.19 11.12
CA GLN A 63 -1.70 -11.64 10.04
C GLN A 63 -1.66 -12.54 8.80
N PRO A 64 -2.80 -12.75 8.11
CA PRO A 64 -2.92 -13.68 6.99
C PRO A 64 -1.87 -13.48 5.89
N VAL A 65 -1.46 -12.22 5.66
CA VAL A 65 -0.44 -11.88 4.66
C VAL A 65 0.93 -12.49 4.97
N TYR A 66 1.37 -12.45 6.22
CA TYR A 66 2.69 -12.99 6.61
C TYR A 66 2.64 -14.50 6.70
N GLN A 67 1.54 -15.05 7.22
CA GLN A 67 1.33 -16.49 7.28
C GLN A 67 1.33 -17.13 5.89
N ALA A 68 0.66 -16.51 4.92
CA ALA A 68 0.70 -16.96 3.54
C ALA A 68 2.08 -16.76 2.90
N LEU A 69 2.78 -15.67 3.23
CA LEU A 69 4.13 -15.41 2.73
C LEU A 69 5.13 -16.48 3.18
N LEU A 70 5.11 -16.85 4.46
CA LEU A 70 5.97 -17.89 5.04
C LEU A 70 5.77 -19.25 4.34
N ARG A 71 4.53 -19.54 3.91
CA ARG A 71 4.19 -20.76 3.17
C ARG A 71 4.37 -20.65 1.66
N HIS A 72 4.78 -19.49 1.15
CA HIS A 72 4.76 -19.15 -0.27
C HIS A 72 3.39 -19.39 -0.95
N ASP A 73 2.30 -19.26 -0.19
CA ASP A 73 0.95 -19.62 -0.62
C ASP A 73 0.20 -18.40 -1.18
N TYR A 74 0.59 -17.99 -2.39
CA TYR A 74 -0.10 -16.93 -3.12
C TYR A 74 -1.58 -17.26 -3.33
N ALA A 75 -1.90 -18.50 -3.72
CA ALA A 75 -3.25 -18.88 -4.09
C ALA A 75 -4.19 -18.82 -2.86
N GLY A 76 -3.72 -19.27 -1.69
CA GLY A 76 -4.45 -19.15 -0.43
C GLY A 76 -4.65 -17.71 0.00
N PHE A 77 -3.60 -16.88 -0.09
CA PHE A 77 -3.73 -15.45 0.18
C PHE A 77 -4.75 -14.77 -0.74
N ALA A 78 -4.67 -15.02 -2.05
CA ALA A 78 -5.57 -14.42 -3.03
C ALA A 78 -7.03 -14.82 -2.78
N ARG A 79 -7.31 -16.09 -2.47
CA ARG A 79 -8.66 -16.55 -2.08
C ARG A 79 -9.17 -15.83 -0.84
N HIS A 80 -8.33 -15.73 0.19
CA HIS A 80 -8.68 -15.03 1.43
C HIS A 80 -9.02 -13.55 1.19
N ALA A 81 -8.15 -12.83 0.46
CA ALA A 81 -8.36 -11.42 0.14
C ALA A 81 -9.59 -11.19 -0.75
N LEU A 82 -9.87 -12.08 -1.70
CA LEU A 82 -11.07 -12.01 -2.52
C LEU A 82 -12.33 -12.23 -1.69
N HIS A 83 -12.34 -13.21 -0.79
CA HIS A 83 -13.49 -13.46 0.09
C HIS A 83 -13.78 -12.26 1.02
N GLU A 84 -12.74 -11.64 1.58
CA GLU A 84 -12.89 -10.42 2.37
C GLU A 84 -13.51 -9.28 1.54
N ARG A 85 -13.09 -9.12 0.28
CA ARG A 85 -13.63 -8.09 -0.62
C ARG A 85 -15.06 -8.36 -1.05
N GLU A 86 -15.41 -9.61 -1.27
CA GLU A 86 -16.78 -9.99 -1.62
C GLU A 86 -17.73 -9.65 -0.47
N SER A 87 -17.36 -10.06 0.76
CA SER A 87 -18.17 -9.83 1.96
C SER A 87 -18.28 -8.36 2.36
N THR A 88 -17.33 -7.51 1.96
CA THR A 88 -17.31 -6.07 2.26
C THR A 88 -17.77 -5.19 1.09
N GLY A 89 -18.17 -5.78 -0.04
CA GLY A 89 -18.63 -5.03 -1.22
C GLY A 89 -17.54 -4.17 -1.84
N LEU A 90 -16.32 -4.71 -1.98
CA LEU A 90 -15.17 -4.04 -2.57
C LEU A 90 -14.84 -4.61 -3.96
N PRO A 91 -14.13 -3.84 -4.82
CA PRO A 91 -13.67 -4.36 -6.11
C PRO A 91 -12.81 -5.63 -5.94
N PRO A 92 -12.97 -6.65 -6.80
CA PRO A 92 -13.62 -6.62 -8.11
C PRO A 92 -15.14 -6.91 -8.12
N PHE A 93 -15.78 -7.09 -6.97
CA PHE A 93 -17.20 -7.48 -6.89
C PHE A 93 -18.16 -6.30 -7.10
N VAL A 94 -17.66 -5.08 -6.99
CA VAL A 94 -18.38 -3.85 -7.28
C VAL A 94 -17.55 -2.91 -8.15
N TYR A 95 -18.21 -1.94 -8.78
CA TYR A 95 -17.55 -0.83 -9.47
C TYR A 95 -17.32 0.33 -8.52
N GLN A 96 -16.18 1.00 -8.63
CA GLN A 96 -15.82 2.15 -7.81
C GLN A 96 -15.28 3.27 -8.69
N ALA A 97 -15.71 4.51 -8.41
CA ALA A 97 -15.17 5.73 -9.00
C ALA A 97 -14.80 6.71 -7.88
N LEU A 98 -13.71 7.46 -8.07
CA LEU A 98 -13.26 8.51 -7.14
C LEU A 98 -13.31 9.85 -7.85
N LEU A 99 -14.11 10.79 -7.33
CA LEU A 99 -14.09 12.19 -7.75
C LEU A 99 -13.38 13.00 -6.67
N THR A 100 -12.32 13.71 -7.05
CA THR A 100 -11.55 14.57 -6.15
C THR A 100 -11.58 15.98 -6.70
N ALA A 101 -11.87 16.96 -5.84
CA ALA A 101 -11.83 18.37 -6.17
C ALA A 101 -11.06 19.11 -5.07
N GLU A 102 -10.11 19.95 -5.49
CA GLU A 102 -9.30 20.77 -4.60
C GLU A 102 -9.49 22.24 -4.98
N ALA A 103 -9.63 23.12 -3.99
CA ALA A 103 -9.68 24.55 -4.18
C ALA A 103 -8.52 25.20 -3.41
N ARG A 104 -7.87 26.20 -4.00
CA ARG A 104 -6.97 27.06 -3.23
C ARG A 104 -7.83 27.91 -2.31
N GLU A 105 -7.48 27.94 -1.03
CA GLU A 105 -8.02 28.94 -0.13
C GLU A 105 -7.67 30.32 -0.70
N GLY A 106 -8.68 31.09 -1.09
CA GLY A 106 -8.45 32.43 -1.63
C GLY A 106 -7.79 33.26 -0.54
N VAL A 107 -6.55 33.71 -0.76
CA VAL A 107 -5.98 34.80 0.03
C VAL A 107 -7.00 35.92 0.00
N GLY A 108 -7.56 36.24 1.18
CA GLY A 108 -8.66 37.19 1.35
C GLY A 108 -8.42 38.48 0.58
N GLY A 109 -8.94 38.54 -0.64
CA GLY A 109 -9.17 39.77 -1.35
C GLY A 109 -10.26 40.49 -0.56
N ARG A 110 -9.86 41.55 0.15
CA ARG A 110 -10.74 42.48 0.84
C ARG A 110 -12.04 42.67 0.04
N LEU A 111 -13.14 42.14 0.58
CA LEU A 111 -14.47 42.60 0.21
C LEU A 111 -14.60 44.03 0.75
N SER A 112 -14.02 44.99 0.03
CA SER A 112 -14.33 46.40 0.21
C SER A 112 -15.72 46.59 -0.38
N GLY A 113 -16.74 46.47 0.47
CA GLY A 113 -18.10 46.89 0.10
C GLY A 113 -18.10 48.40 -0.17
N PRO A 114 -18.83 48.89 -1.18
CA PRO A 114 -18.95 50.33 -1.39
C PRO A 114 -19.69 50.93 -0.20
N GLY A 115 -19.06 51.93 0.43
CA GLY A 115 -19.69 52.74 1.46
C GLY A 115 -20.98 53.34 0.93
N ARG A 116 -22.08 53.09 1.62
CA ARG A 116 -23.31 53.87 1.45
C ARG A 116 -23.13 55.15 2.24
N ASP A 117 -22.56 56.15 1.60
CA ASP A 117 -22.67 57.55 2.01
C ASP A 117 -23.65 58.22 1.05
N HIS A 118 -24.92 58.29 1.47
CA HIS A 118 -25.85 59.29 0.97
C HIS A 118 -26.65 59.80 2.15
N ALA A 119 -26.14 60.87 2.73
CA ALA A 119 -26.93 61.89 3.39
C ALA A 119 -27.90 62.50 2.37
N VAL A 120 -29.21 62.44 2.65
CA VAL A 120 -30.15 63.56 2.79
C VAL A 120 -31.25 63.10 3.74
#